data_AF-A0AA46I5U1-F1
#
_entry.id   AF-A0AA46I5U1-F1
#
_cell.length_a   1.000
_cell.length_b   1.000
_cell.length_c   1.000
_cell.angle_alpha   90.00
_cell.angle_beta   90.00
_cell.angle_gamma   90.00
#
_symmetry.space_group_name_H-M   'P 1'
#
loop_
_entity.id
_entity.type
_entity.pdbx_description
1 polymer ?
#
loop_
_entity_poly.entity_id
_entity_poly.type
_entity_poly.pdbx_seq_one_letter_code
_entity_poly.pdbx_strand_id
1 'polypeptide(L)'
;MNYLGHSIITTHIPEKDFGNIFGDFFKGNPSYLDLPKNIINGIILHRQLDSFVDNNNIYLKNTIFFKEYKLYKKILLDIYFDHFLAKNYQKLFNDSLKESSKYIFNLAITNKQFLSEENISKLNWLIKNNSLYYYKDIDFIKYTLNGISYRFKNIDLSTSIEIYKKNNKIIDNNFFEFFNLLTKKREYLL
;
A
#
# COMPACT_ATOMS: atom_id res chain seq x y z
N MET A 1 2.32 -4.64 0.67
CA MET A 1 1.00 -4.21 0.18
C MET A 1 0.65 -2.86 0.73
N ASN A 2 0.78 -1.88 -0.15
CA ASN A 2 0.56 -0.45 0.09
C ASN A 2 -0.46 0.04 -0.96
N TYR A 3 -1.72 -0.40 -0.83
CA TYR A 3 -2.70 -0.23 -1.90
C TYR A 3 -3.03 1.24 -2.16
N LEU A 4 -3.14 2.05 -1.10
CA LEU A 4 -3.39 3.48 -1.26
C LEU A 4 -2.15 4.18 -1.78
N GLY A 5 -0.95 3.78 -1.33
CA GLY A 5 0.30 4.29 -1.89
C GLY A 5 0.39 4.15 -3.41
N HIS A 6 0.08 2.97 -3.95
CA HIS A 6 0.10 2.76 -5.39
C HIS A 6 -1.06 3.46 -6.11
N SER A 7 -2.23 3.59 -5.49
CA SER A 7 -3.38 4.24 -6.13
C SER A 7 -3.23 5.75 -6.31
N ILE A 8 -2.27 6.39 -5.63
CA ILE A 8 -1.89 7.80 -5.85
C ILE A 8 -1.45 8.04 -7.31
N ILE A 9 -0.85 7.03 -7.92
CA ILE A 9 -0.34 7.08 -9.29
C ILE A 9 -1.31 6.31 -10.18
N THR A 10 -2.40 6.99 -10.55
CA THR A 10 -3.30 6.52 -11.61
C THR A 10 -2.73 6.86 -12.97
N THR A 11 -2.95 5.97 -13.92
CA THR A 11 -2.55 6.06 -15.32
C THR A 11 -3.74 6.38 -16.23
N HIS A 12 -4.95 6.47 -15.66
CA HIS A 12 -6.22 6.57 -16.38
C HIS A 12 -6.50 5.40 -17.34
N ILE A 13 -5.76 4.29 -17.22
CA ILE A 13 -5.96 3.04 -17.95
C ILE A 13 -6.31 1.96 -16.90
N PRO A 14 -7.58 1.51 -16.80
CA PRO A 14 -8.03 0.65 -15.70
C PRO A 14 -7.20 -0.63 -15.49
N GLU A 15 -6.81 -1.31 -16.57
CA GLU A 15 -5.96 -2.51 -16.49
C GLU A 15 -4.54 -2.20 -15.95
N LYS A 16 -3.98 -1.05 -16.34
CA LYS A 16 -2.66 -0.61 -15.87
C LYS A 16 -2.72 -0.16 -14.41
N ASP A 17 -3.78 0.51 -14.00
CA ASP A 17 -4.06 0.84 -12.60
C ASP A 17 -4.22 -0.42 -11.75
N PHE A 18 -4.95 -1.43 -12.25
CA PHE A 18 -5.06 -2.73 -11.59
C PHE A 18 -3.68 -3.38 -11.40
N GLY A 19 -2.87 -3.45 -12.45
CA GLY A 19 -1.50 -3.99 -12.36
C GLY A 19 -0.61 -3.19 -11.39
N ASN A 20 -0.78 -1.86 -11.32
CA ASN A 20 -0.02 -1.00 -10.41
C ASN A 20 -0.44 -1.19 -8.95
N ILE A 21 -1.74 -1.24 -8.67
CA ILE A 21 -2.26 -1.31 -7.30
C ILE A 21 -2.12 -2.72 -6.72
N PHE A 22 -2.31 -3.75 -7.55
CA PHE A 22 -2.28 -5.14 -7.14
C PHE A 22 -0.99 -5.86 -7.58
N GLY A 23 0.07 -5.14 -7.94
CA GLY A 23 1.33 -5.71 -8.45
C GLY A 23 1.94 -6.76 -7.53
N ASP A 24 1.76 -6.61 -6.22
CA ASP A 24 2.19 -7.54 -5.16
C ASP A 24 1.58 -8.96 -5.31
N PHE A 25 0.43 -9.09 -5.99
CA PHE A 25 -0.23 -10.37 -6.28
C PHE A 25 0.47 -11.17 -7.39
N PHE A 26 1.37 -10.54 -8.15
CA PHE A 26 2.05 -11.14 -9.28
C PHE A 26 3.56 -11.31 -9.00
N LYS A 27 3.99 -12.56 -8.85
CA LYS A 27 5.39 -12.92 -8.57
C LYS A 27 6.14 -13.27 -9.87
N GLY A 28 7.48 -13.21 -9.83
CA GLY A 28 8.33 -13.53 -10.99
C GLY A 28 8.51 -12.36 -11.97
N ASN A 29 9.18 -12.58 -13.10
CA ASN A 29 9.41 -11.55 -14.11
C ASN A 29 8.09 -11.26 -14.88
N PRO A 30 7.64 -9.98 -15.01
CA PRO A 30 6.37 -9.67 -15.65
C PRO A 30 6.31 -10.08 -17.11
N SER A 31 7.46 -10.19 -17.78
CA SER A 31 7.56 -10.60 -19.19
C SER A 31 7.19 -12.07 -19.43
N TYR A 32 7.13 -12.89 -18.36
CA TYR A 32 6.74 -14.30 -18.42
C TYR A 32 5.32 -14.54 -17.89
N LEU A 33 4.59 -13.49 -17.51
CA LEU A 33 3.21 -13.62 -17.05
C LEU A 33 2.27 -13.63 -18.26
N ASP A 34 1.35 -14.58 -18.29
CA ASP A 34 0.28 -14.62 -19.28
C ASP A 34 -0.84 -13.64 -18.88
N LEU A 35 -0.60 -12.35 -19.13
CA LEU A 35 -1.48 -11.25 -18.76
C LEU A 35 -1.57 -10.22 -19.90
N PRO A 36 -2.70 -9.47 -19.98
CA PRO A 36 -2.79 -8.32 -20.87
C PRO A 36 -1.63 -7.33 -20.68
N LYS A 37 -1.16 -6.76 -21.80
CA LYS A 37 -0.01 -5.84 -21.83
C LYS A 37 -0.14 -4.67 -20.85
N ASN A 38 -1.34 -4.11 -20.69
CA ASN A 38 -1.56 -3.02 -19.75
C ASN A 38 -1.39 -3.45 -18.29
N ILE A 39 -1.84 -4.65 -17.93
CA ILE A 39 -1.63 -5.20 -16.58
C ILE A 39 -0.14 -5.43 -16.33
N ILE A 40 0.60 -5.99 -17.30
CA ILE A 40 2.05 -6.14 -17.23
C ILE A 40 2.74 -4.78 -17.01
N ASN A 41 2.37 -3.77 -17.79
CA ASN A 41 2.90 -2.41 -17.64
C ASN A 41 2.57 -1.81 -16.26
N GLY A 42 1.41 -2.12 -15.70
CA GLY A 42 1.03 -1.75 -14.34
C GLY A 42 1.93 -2.43 -13.30
N ILE A 43 2.20 -3.72 -13.43
CA ILE A 43 3.09 -4.47 -12.54
C ILE A 43 4.53 -3.94 -12.61
N ILE A 44 4.99 -3.55 -13.80
CA ILE A 44 6.30 -2.91 -13.97
C ILE A 44 6.32 -1.57 -13.23
N LEU A 45 5.28 -0.74 -13.40
CA LEU A 45 5.14 0.53 -12.70
C LEU A 45 5.14 0.35 -11.18
N HIS A 46 4.38 -0.61 -10.66
CA HIS A 46 4.36 -0.99 -9.23
C HIS A 46 5.79 -1.19 -8.70
N ARG A 47 6.58 -2.02 -9.39
CA ARG A 47 7.95 -2.36 -8.96
C ARG A 47 8.92 -1.21 -9.10
N GLN A 48 8.73 -0.32 -10.08
CA GLN A 48 9.50 0.91 -10.19
C GLN A 48 9.21 1.86 -9.02
N LEU A 49 7.94 1.96 -8.61
CA LEU A 49 7.54 2.74 -7.45
C LEU A 49 8.07 2.14 -6.15
N ASP A 50 7.96 0.83 -5.97
CA ASP A 50 8.55 0.14 -4.83
C ASP A 50 10.05 0.39 -4.75
N SER A 51 10.76 0.25 -5.87
CA SER A 51 12.20 0.52 -5.94
C SER A 51 12.52 1.97 -5.57
N PHE A 52 11.70 2.93 -5.98
CA PHE A 52 11.87 4.33 -5.58
C PHE A 52 11.65 4.53 -4.07
N VAL A 53 10.58 3.95 -3.51
CA VAL A 53 10.26 4.02 -2.07
C VAL A 53 11.36 3.37 -1.23
N ASP A 54 11.76 2.16 -1.60
CA ASP A 54 12.75 1.35 -0.89
C ASP A 54 14.16 1.94 -0.88
N ASN A 55 14.48 2.81 -1.85
CA ASN A 55 15.76 3.50 -1.94
C ASN A 55 15.69 4.96 -1.46
N ASN A 56 14.53 5.43 -1.01
CA ASN A 56 14.38 6.81 -0.57
C ASN A 56 14.86 7.00 0.87
N ASN A 57 15.80 7.93 1.10
CA ASN A 57 16.37 8.21 2.42
C ASN A 57 15.32 8.66 3.46
N ILE A 58 14.29 9.41 3.06
CA ILE A 58 13.22 9.88 3.95
C ILE A 58 12.33 8.70 4.35
N TYR A 59 12.04 7.76 3.46
CA TYR A 59 11.34 6.55 3.83
C TYR A 59 12.21 5.67 4.74
N LEU A 60 13.46 5.39 4.34
CA LEU A 60 14.39 4.52 5.07
C LEU A 60 14.74 5.02 6.47
N LYS A 61 14.87 6.35 6.69
CA LYS A 61 15.17 6.90 8.02
C LYS A 61 14.09 6.56 9.05
N ASN A 62 12.83 6.37 8.63
CA ASN A 62 11.75 5.99 9.54
C ASN A 62 11.84 4.52 9.99
N THR A 63 12.65 3.68 9.33
CA THR A 63 12.81 2.28 9.73
C THR A 63 13.44 2.12 11.13
N ILE A 64 14.12 3.16 11.62
CA ILE A 64 14.76 3.16 12.94
C ILE A 64 13.74 3.06 14.08
N PHE A 65 12.55 3.64 13.92
CA PHE A 65 11.49 3.60 14.93
C PHE A 65 11.03 2.17 15.19
N PHE A 66 11.07 1.33 14.17
CA PHE A 66 10.58 -0.06 14.20
C PHE A 66 11.73 -1.08 14.17
N LYS A 67 12.94 -0.71 14.59
CA LYS A 67 14.13 -1.58 14.50
C LYS A 67 13.98 -2.94 15.19
N GLU A 68 13.20 -3.01 16.26
CA GLU A 68 12.92 -4.25 17.00
C GLU A 68 12.13 -5.28 16.18
N TYR A 69 11.44 -4.84 15.12
CA TYR A 69 10.70 -5.69 14.19
C TYR A 69 11.59 -6.24 13.05
N LYS A 70 12.90 -6.00 13.07
CA LYS A 70 13.89 -6.59 12.15
C LYS A 70 13.49 -6.46 10.68
N LEU A 71 13.22 -7.58 10.00
CA LEU A 71 12.86 -7.65 8.58
C LEU A 71 11.44 -7.10 8.31
N TYR A 72 10.58 -7.04 9.33
CA TYR A 72 9.18 -6.63 9.19
C TYR A 72 8.98 -5.10 9.34
N LYS A 73 10.05 -4.36 9.67
CA LYS A 73 9.98 -2.90 9.83
C LYS A 73 9.49 -2.17 8.57
N LYS A 74 9.78 -2.69 7.37
CA LYS A 74 9.28 -2.12 6.10
C LYS A 74 7.78 -2.35 5.94
N ILE A 75 7.28 -3.54 6.27
CA ILE A 75 5.84 -3.85 6.27
C ILE A 75 5.10 -2.88 7.20
N LEU A 76 5.65 -2.60 8.38
CA LEU A 76 5.09 -1.63 9.31
C LEU A 76 5.03 -0.22 8.70
N LEU A 77 6.13 0.23 8.08
CA LEU A 77 6.15 1.54 7.42
C LEU A 77 5.13 1.63 6.29
N ASP A 78 4.97 0.60 5.46
CA ASP A 78 3.96 0.58 4.40
C ASP A 78 2.55 0.74 4.96
N ILE A 79 2.22 0.00 6.01
CA ILE A 79 0.90 0.06 6.67
C ILE A 79 0.67 1.42 7.33
N TYR A 80 1.69 1.99 7.98
CA TYR A 80 1.57 3.31 8.60
C TYR A 80 1.55 4.44 7.56
N PHE A 81 2.17 4.24 6.40
CA PHE A 81 2.07 5.18 5.30
C PHE A 81 0.67 5.14 4.68
N ASP A 82 0.09 3.95 4.45
CA ASP A 82 -1.32 3.77 4.06
C ASP A 82 -2.27 4.42 5.09
N HIS A 83 -2.00 4.25 6.39
CA HIS A 83 -2.76 4.92 7.46
C HIS A 83 -2.67 6.45 7.35
N PHE A 84 -1.47 6.99 7.18
CA PHE A 84 -1.24 8.41 6.99
C PHE A 84 -2.01 8.95 5.77
N LEU A 85 -1.95 8.24 4.64
CA LEU A 85 -2.67 8.61 3.42
C LEU A 85 -4.18 8.58 3.63
N ALA A 86 -4.72 7.49 4.20
CA ALA A 86 -6.14 7.33 4.47
C ALA A 86 -6.68 8.41 5.42
N LYS A 87 -5.97 8.67 6.52
CA LYS A 87 -6.34 9.68 7.52
C LYS A 87 -6.36 11.09 6.98
N ASN A 88 -5.44 11.41 6.06
CA ASN A 88 -5.30 12.76 5.50
C ASN A 88 -5.87 12.88 4.08
N TYR A 89 -6.60 11.89 3.59
CA TYR A 89 -6.96 11.74 2.18
C TYR A 89 -7.64 12.98 1.58
N GLN A 90 -8.67 13.50 2.24
CA GLN A 90 -9.38 14.71 1.79
C GLN A 90 -8.45 15.92 1.68
N LYS A 91 -7.50 16.07 2.61
CA LYS A 91 -6.56 17.20 2.61
C LYS A 91 -5.51 17.06 1.51
N LEU A 92 -5.07 15.84 1.23
CA LEU A 92 -4.00 15.56 0.26
C LEU A 92 -4.51 15.58 -1.19
N PHE A 93 -5.73 15.07 -1.43
CA PHE A 93 -6.26 14.85 -2.78
C PHE A 93 -7.49 15.68 -3.11
N ASN A 94 -8.08 16.37 -2.12
CA ASN A 94 -9.39 17.02 -2.25
C ASN A 94 -10.49 16.06 -2.78
N ASP A 95 -10.42 14.81 -2.35
CA ASP A 95 -11.26 13.71 -2.85
C ASP A 95 -11.73 12.80 -1.69
N SER A 96 -12.74 11.98 -1.96
CA SER A 96 -13.37 11.07 -1.00
C SER A 96 -12.64 9.73 -0.96
N LEU A 97 -11.99 9.44 0.18
CA LEU A 97 -11.37 8.12 0.43
C LEU A 97 -12.37 6.98 0.18
N LYS A 98 -13.65 7.19 0.49
CA LYS A 98 -14.71 6.19 0.30
C LYS A 98 -14.93 5.87 -1.18
N GLU A 99 -14.97 6.89 -2.04
CA GLU A 99 -15.17 6.68 -3.47
C GLU A 99 -13.90 6.11 -4.12
N SER A 100 -12.73 6.58 -3.73
CA SER A 100 -11.45 5.99 -4.18
C SER A 100 -11.31 4.53 -3.76
N SER A 101 -11.71 4.18 -2.54
CA SER A 101 -11.70 2.78 -2.08
C SER A 101 -12.63 1.90 -2.92
N LYS A 102 -13.83 2.40 -3.27
CA LYS A 102 -14.76 1.69 -4.16
C LYS A 102 -14.17 1.51 -5.56
N TYR A 103 -13.54 2.54 -6.12
CA TYR A 103 -12.87 2.44 -7.42
C TYR A 103 -11.81 1.34 -7.41
N ILE A 104 -10.94 1.33 -6.39
CA ILE A 104 -9.88 0.32 -6.26
C ILE A 104 -10.47 -1.10 -6.15
N PHE A 105 -11.51 -1.29 -5.34
CA PHE A 105 -12.17 -2.59 -5.23
C PHE A 105 -12.88 -3.01 -6.52
N ASN A 106 -13.50 -2.08 -7.24
CA ASN A 106 -14.10 -2.37 -8.54
C ASN A 106 -13.06 -2.82 -9.56
N LEU A 107 -11.89 -2.15 -9.63
CA LEU A 107 -10.78 -2.61 -10.48
C LEU A 107 -10.40 -4.05 -10.17
N ALA A 108 -10.31 -4.40 -8.89
CA ALA A 108 -9.95 -5.75 -8.45
C ALA A 108 -11.01 -6.79 -8.82
N ILE A 109 -12.30 -6.46 -8.64
CA ILE A 109 -13.42 -7.34 -8.97
C ILE A 109 -13.51 -7.58 -10.48
N THR A 110 -13.38 -6.53 -11.29
CA THR A 110 -13.42 -6.62 -12.75
C THR A 110 -12.29 -7.47 -13.31
N ASN A 111 -11.11 -7.44 -12.67
CA ASN A 111 -9.92 -8.17 -13.11
C ASN A 111 -9.64 -9.45 -12.30
N LYS A 112 -10.60 -9.92 -11.50
CA LYS A 112 -10.43 -11.05 -10.58
C LYS A 112 -9.95 -12.35 -11.26
N GLN A 113 -10.27 -12.52 -12.54
CA GLN A 113 -9.90 -13.70 -13.33
C GLN A 113 -8.39 -13.89 -13.49
N PHE A 114 -7.60 -12.82 -13.29
CA PHE A 114 -6.14 -12.86 -13.35
C PHE A 114 -5.49 -13.19 -12.00
N LEU A 115 -6.28 -13.37 -10.94
CA LEU A 115 -5.80 -13.61 -9.58
C LEU A 115 -5.85 -15.11 -9.23
N SER A 116 -4.86 -15.57 -8.45
CA SER A 116 -4.93 -16.88 -7.81
C SER A 116 -6.00 -16.94 -6.73
N GLU A 117 -6.46 -18.15 -6.37
CA GLU A 117 -7.44 -18.35 -5.30
C GLU A 117 -7.01 -17.74 -3.96
N GLU A 118 -5.72 -17.81 -3.65
CA GLU A 118 -5.15 -17.20 -2.45
C GLU A 118 -5.30 -15.67 -2.48
N ASN A 119 -5.02 -15.04 -3.61
CA ASN A 119 -5.13 -13.59 -3.76
C ASN A 119 -6.59 -13.13 -3.81
N ILE A 120 -7.50 -13.93 -4.38
CA ILE A 120 -8.94 -13.71 -4.31
C ILE A 120 -9.42 -13.77 -2.85
N SER A 121 -8.95 -14.74 -2.07
CA SER A 121 -9.29 -14.85 -0.64
C SER A 121 -8.84 -13.62 0.15
N LYS A 122 -7.62 -13.13 -0.11
CA LYS A 122 -7.12 -11.86 0.47
C LYS A 122 -7.97 -10.67 0.05
N LEU A 123 -8.32 -10.56 -1.23
CA LEU A 123 -9.15 -9.48 -1.77
C LEU A 123 -10.54 -9.47 -1.13
N ASN A 124 -11.17 -10.64 -1.00
CA ASN A 124 -12.48 -10.78 -0.36
C ASN A 124 -12.44 -10.31 1.09
N TRP A 125 -11.37 -10.60 1.84
CA TRP A 125 -11.19 -10.07 3.18
C TRP A 125 -11.09 -8.54 3.19
N LEU A 126 -10.34 -7.94 2.26
CA LEU A 126 -10.21 -6.48 2.18
C LEU A 126 -11.54 -5.79 1.85
N ILE A 127 -12.28 -6.34 0.89
CA ILE A 127 -13.59 -5.82 0.48
C ILE A 127 -14.59 -5.96 1.63
N LYS A 128 -14.69 -7.15 2.25
CA LYS A 128 -15.63 -7.42 3.34
C LYS A 128 -15.43 -6.48 4.52
N ASN A 129 -14.18 -6.16 4.85
CA ASN A 129 -13.83 -5.27 5.94
C ASN A 129 -13.70 -3.81 5.52
N ASN A 130 -13.94 -3.48 4.24
CA ASN A 130 -13.75 -2.15 3.65
C ASN A 130 -12.39 -1.53 4.04
N SER A 131 -11.34 -2.35 3.98
CA SER A 131 -10.07 -2.08 4.67
C SER A 131 -9.43 -0.76 4.26
N LEU A 132 -9.44 -0.43 2.96
CA LEU A 132 -8.83 0.80 2.44
C LEU A 132 -9.44 2.07 3.04
N TYR A 133 -10.76 2.06 3.29
CA TYR A 133 -11.45 3.17 3.92
C TYR A 133 -11.14 3.24 5.42
N TYR A 134 -11.13 2.09 6.10
CA TYR A 134 -10.88 2.02 7.54
C TYR A 134 -9.40 2.10 7.92
N TYR A 135 -8.48 2.07 6.95
CA TYR A 135 -7.07 2.38 7.22
C TYR A 135 -6.87 3.77 7.83
N LYS A 136 -7.84 4.70 7.75
CA LYS A 136 -7.79 5.99 8.46
C LYS A 136 -7.88 5.84 10.00
N ASP A 137 -8.37 4.70 10.49
CA ASP A 137 -8.65 4.45 11.90
C ASP A 137 -7.56 3.58 12.52
N ILE A 138 -6.91 4.08 13.57
CA ILE A 138 -5.74 3.40 14.18
C ILE A 138 -6.08 2.03 14.78
N ASP A 139 -7.30 1.85 15.28
CA ASP A 139 -7.76 0.56 15.82
C ASP A 139 -7.92 -0.49 14.72
N PHE A 140 -8.31 -0.05 13.51
CA PHE A 140 -8.37 -0.93 12.35
C PHE A 140 -6.96 -1.29 11.84
N ILE A 141 -5.99 -0.37 11.95
CA ILE A 141 -4.58 -0.70 11.72
C ILE A 141 -4.10 -1.74 12.71
N LYS A 142 -4.41 -1.61 14.01
CA LYS A 142 -4.09 -2.64 15.01
C LYS A 142 -4.70 -3.99 14.66
N TYR A 143 -5.97 -4.02 14.26
CA TYR A 143 -6.65 -5.24 13.80
C TYR A 143 -5.96 -5.87 12.58
N THR A 144 -5.59 -5.05 11.60
CA THR A 144 -4.86 -5.50 10.40
C THR A 144 -3.50 -6.10 10.77
N LEU A 145 -2.75 -5.43 11.63
CA LEU A 145 -1.44 -5.90 12.09
C LEU A 145 -1.54 -7.21 12.87
N ASN A 146 -2.54 -7.36 13.75
CA ASN A 146 -2.84 -8.64 14.42
C ASN A 146 -3.06 -9.77 13.41
N GLY A 147 -3.86 -9.51 12.37
CA GLY A 147 -4.11 -10.46 11.29
C GLY A 147 -2.83 -10.90 10.56
N ILE A 148 -1.92 -9.96 10.34
CA ILE A 148 -0.62 -10.22 9.70
C ILE A 148 0.33 -10.96 10.64
N SER A 149 0.32 -10.67 11.94
CA SER A 149 1.15 -11.34 12.96
C SER A 149 1.00 -12.87 12.90
N TYR A 150 -0.19 -13.40 12.58
CA TYR A 150 -0.41 -14.85 12.46
C TYR A 150 0.46 -15.53 11.40
N ARG A 151 0.99 -14.79 10.43
CA ARG A 151 1.88 -15.32 9.38
C ARG A 151 3.33 -15.46 9.85
N PHE A 152 3.66 -14.88 11.01
CA PHE A 152 5.03 -14.80 11.49
C PHE A 152 5.17 -15.48 12.85
N LYS A 153 6.22 -16.28 12.99
CA LYS A 153 6.52 -16.96 14.25
C LYS A 153 7.13 -15.96 15.25
N ASN A 154 6.59 -15.92 16.46
CA ASN A 154 7.16 -15.19 17.62
C ASN A 154 7.30 -13.67 17.46
N ILE A 155 6.44 -13.02 16.67
CA ILE A 155 6.40 -11.56 16.61
C ILE A 155 4.96 -11.08 16.49
N ASP A 156 4.58 -10.15 17.37
CA ASP A 156 3.31 -9.45 17.27
C ASP A 156 3.53 -8.03 16.72
N LEU A 157 3.19 -7.83 15.46
CA LEU A 157 3.27 -6.54 14.80
C LEU A 157 2.29 -5.52 15.38
N SER A 158 1.20 -5.93 16.03
CA SER A 158 0.20 -5.01 16.59
C SER A 158 0.75 -4.13 17.72
N THR A 159 1.78 -4.62 18.42
CA THR A 159 2.50 -3.87 19.45
C THR A 159 3.18 -2.62 18.92
N SER A 160 3.45 -2.55 17.60
CA SER A 160 4.10 -1.40 16.97
C SER A 160 3.25 -0.14 17.00
N ILE A 161 1.94 -0.28 17.28
CA ILE A 161 1.00 0.84 17.43
C ILE A 161 1.45 1.81 18.51
N GLU A 162 2.01 1.31 19.62
CA GLU A 162 2.46 2.17 20.72
C GLU A 162 3.72 2.95 20.33
N ILE A 163 4.61 2.35 19.54
CA ILE A 163 5.75 3.05 18.93
C ILE A 163 5.27 4.11 17.95
N TYR A 164 4.33 3.77 17.07
CA TYR A 164 3.77 4.74 16.13
C TYR A 164 3.12 5.91 16.86
N LYS A 165 2.22 5.66 17.82
CA LYS A 165 1.56 6.72 18.61
C LYS A 165 2.55 7.65 19.31
N LYS A 166 3.63 7.09 19.89
CA LYS A 166 4.68 7.87 20.56
C LYS A 166 5.46 8.77 19.60
N ASN A 167 5.61 8.37 18.34
CA ASN A 167 6.46 9.04 17.35
C ASN A 167 5.68 9.64 16.16
N ASN A 168 4.35 9.60 16.17
CA ASN A 168 3.50 9.88 15.01
C ASN A 168 3.73 11.27 14.42
N LYS A 169 3.96 12.29 15.25
CA LYS A 169 4.24 13.65 14.76
C LYS A 169 5.45 13.67 13.82
N ILE A 170 6.52 12.96 14.17
CA ILE A 170 7.75 12.92 13.36
C ILE A 170 7.54 12.03 12.13
N ILE A 171 6.93 10.86 12.33
CA ILE A 171 6.66 9.90 11.25
C ILE A 171 5.72 10.51 10.20
N ASP A 172 4.60 11.11 10.60
CA ASP A 172 3.62 11.75 9.72
C ASP A 172 4.23 12.92 8.96
N ASN A 173 5.07 13.73 9.60
CA ASN A 173 5.79 14.81 8.93
C ASN A 173 6.74 14.28 7.86
N ASN A 174 7.49 13.21 8.17
CA ASN A 174 8.37 12.57 7.19
C ASN A 174 7.58 11.94 6.04
N PHE A 175 6.42 11.33 6.32
CA PHE A 175 5.53 10.80 5.30
C PHE A 175 4.92 11.90 4.43
N PHE A 176 4.59 13.05 4.98
CA PHE A 176 4.16 14.21 4.20
C PHE A 176 5.27 14.72 3.27
N GLU A 177 6.50 14.85 3.78
CA GLU A 177 7.67 15.23 2.98
C GLU A 177 7.91 14.22 1.85
N PHE A 178 7.88 12.92 2.18
CA PHE A 178 8.06 11.84 1.21
C PHE A 178 6.93 11.80 0.16
N PHE A 179 5.67 11.98 0.58
CA PHE A 179 4.52 12.05 -0.32
C PHE A 179 4.71 13.14 -1.39
N ASN A 180 5.18 14.33 -1.01
CA ASN A 180 5.46 15.41 -1.97
C ASN A 180 6.57 15.06 -2.97
N LEU A 181 7.52 14.21 -2.61
CA LEU A 181 8.51 13.70 -3.58
C LEU A 181 7.91 12.65 -4.50
N LEU A 182 7.06 11.76 -3.97
CA LEU A 182 6.38 10.74 -4.74
C LEU A 182 5.44 11.34 -5.80
N THR A 183 4.68 12.38 -5.43
CA THR A 183 3.81 13.11 -6.37
C THR A 183 4.58 13.82 -7.46
N LYS A 184 5.75 14.40 -7.17
CA LYS A 184 6.66 14.93 -8.20
C LYS A 184 7.19 13.83 -9.11
N LYS A 185 7.55 12.66 -8.56
CA LYS A 185 8.03 11.52 -9.35
C LYS A 185 6.97 11.01 -10.32
N ARG A 186 5.68 11.10 -9.94
CA ARG A 186 4.53 10.75 -10.80
C ARG A 186 4.62 11.43 -12.17
N GLU A 187 4.98 12.71 -12.22
CA GLU A 187 5.05 13.51 -13.46
C GLU A 187 6.09 12.98 -14.46
N TYR A 188 7.06 12.18 -14.02
CA TYR A 188 8.10 11.60 -14.86
C TYR A 188 7.83 10.14 -15.27
N LEU A 189 6.84 9.48 -14.65
CA LEU A 189 6.55 8.05 -14.84
C LEU A 189 5.28 7.82 -15.68
N LEU A 190 4.45 8.86 -15.84
CA LEU A 190 3.24 8.88 -16.67
C LEU A 190 3.51 9.62 -17.97
#